data_AF-A0A380C7E0-F1
#
_entry.id   AF-A0A380C7E0-F1
#
_cell.length_a   1.000
_cell.length_b   1.000
_cell.length_c   1.000
_cell.angle_alpha   90.00
_cell.angle_beta   90.00
_cell.angle_gamma   90.00
#
_symmetry.space_group_name_H-M   'P 1'
#
loop_
_entity.id
_entity.type
_entity.pdbx_description
1 polymer ?
#
loop_
_entity_poly.entity_id
_entity_poly.type
_entity_poly.pdbx_seq_one_letter_code
_entity_poly.pdbx_strand_id
1 'polypeptide(L)'
;MPGRSPAHYDSVYARVKAEYPHSQIVHRLDMATSGVIVVALIRSAERELKRQFHDRETSKTYFARVAGHIKHDTGSIDYPLICDWPNRPKQKVDHLVGKPSLTHYQVLSSAKRSTLVKLTPSLVAHINYAYT
;
A
#
# COMPACT_ATOMS: atom_id res chain seq x y z
N MET A 1 -4.89 -0.36 10.31
CA MET A 1 -6.29 -0.68 10.66
C MET A 1 -6.29 -1.95 11.47
N PRO A 2 -7.15 -2.07 12.50
CA PRO A 2 -7.32 -3.34 13.19
C PRO A 2 -7.75 -4.41 12.18
N GLY A 3 -7.12 -5.58 12.26
CA GLY A 3 -7.51 -6.74 11.47
C GLY A 3 -8.79 -7.38 12.01
N ARG A 4 -9.37 -8.30 11.24
CA ARG A 4 -10.61 -9.00 11.63
C ARG A 4 -10.42 -9.92 12.84
N SER A 5 -9.25 -10.57 12.94
CA SER A 5 -8.92 -11.46 14.06
C SER A 5 -8.57 -10.67 15.33
N PRO A 6 -8.97 -11.13 16.53
CA PRO A 6 -8.57 -10.50 17.80
C PRO A 6 -7.06 -10.29 17.93
N ALA A 7 -6.25 -11.19 17.38
CA ALA A 7 -4.79 -11.08 17.36
C ALA A 7 -4.26 -9.86 16.56
N HIS A 8 -5.11 -9.17 15.81
CA HIS A 8 -4.76 -8.02 14.97
C HIS A 8 -5.49 -6.73 15.40
N TYR A 9 -6.07 -6.72 16.60
CA TYR A 9 -6.73 -5.52 17.14
C TYR A 9 -5.73 -4.43 17.51
N ASP A 10 -4.58 -4.84 18.06
CA ASP A 10 -3.47 -3.92 18.25
C ASP A 10 -2.93 -3.47 16.89
N SER A 11 -2.97 -2.16 16.67
CA SER A 11 -2.60 -1.54 15.41
C SER A 11 -2.22 -0.09 15.63
N VAL A 12 -1.52 0.50 14.66
CA VAL A 12 -1.20 1.95 14.66
C VAL A 12 -2.46 2.78 14.94
N TYR A 13 -3.61 2.40 14.35
CA TYR A 13 -4.86 3.12 14.58
C TYR A 13 -5.33 3.04 16.03
N ALA A 14 -5.34 1.84 16.63
CA ALA A 14 -5.79 1.66 18.01
C ALA A 14 -4.91 2.44 18.99
N ARG A 15 -3.58 2.39 18.80
CA ARG A 15 -2.61 3.10 19.64
C ARG A 15 -2.73 4.62 19.50
N VAL A 16 -2.79 5.15 18.28
CA VAL A 16 -2.94 6.60 18.05
C VAL A 16 -4.29 7.09 18.55
N LYS A 17 -5.37 6.30 18.40
CA LYS A 17 -6.71 6.68 18.86
C LYS A 17 -6.83 6.72 20.38
N ALA A 18 -6.05 5.92 21.10
CA ALA A 18 -6.01 5.96 22.56
C ALA A 18 -5.49 7.31 23.09
N GLU A 19 -4.55 7.94 22.38
CA GLU A 19 -3.99 9.26 22.73
C GLU A 19 -4.74 10.43 22.05
N TYR A 20 -5.20 10.22 20.81
CA TYR A 20 -5.90 11.20 19.99
C TYR A 20 -7.27 10.63 19.54
N PRO A 21 -8.34 10.78 20.35
CA PRO A 21 -9.64 10.12 20.10
C PRO A 21 -10.31 10.48 18.77
N HIS A 22 -10.04 11.68 18.26
CA HIS A 22 -10.59 12.19 16.99
C HIS A 22 -9.77 11.80 15.76
N SER A 23 -8.68 11.07 15.95
CA SER A 23 -7.80 10.68 14.86
C SER A 23 -8.46 9.71 13.87
N GLN A 24 -8.07 9.82 12.60
CA GLN A 24 -8.58 9.02 11.50
C GLN A 24 -7.46 8.58 10.57
N ILE A 25 -7.54 7.32 10.13
CA ILE A 25 -6.63 6.79 9.12
C ILE A 25 -7.06 7.30 7.75
N VAL A 26 -6.08 7.81 6.99
CA VAL A 26 -6.29 8.36 5.65
C VAL A 26 -5.68 7.48 4.56
N HIS A 27 -4.72 6.62 4.91
CA HIS A 27 -4.15 5.58 4.04
C HIS A 27 -3.65 4.40 4.89
N ARG A 28 -3.38 3.26 4.24
CA ARG A 28 -2.95 2.03 4.94
C ARG A 28 -1.64 1.51 4.38
N LEU A 29 -0.89 0.89 5.27
CA LEU A 29 0.26 0.06 4.96
C LEU A 29 -0.09 -1.40 5.26
N ASP A 30 0.47 -2.33 4.50
CA ASP A 30 0.28 -3.76 4.78
C ASP A 30 1.01 -4.17 6.06
N MET A 31 0.50 -5.20 6.74
CA MET A 31 0.99 -5.62 8.05
C MET A 31 2.48 -5.97 8.06
N ALA A 32 2.96 -6.60 6.99
CA ALA A 32 4.37 -6.99 6.84
C ALA A 32 5.25 -5.87 6.26
N THR A 33 4.67 -4.71 5.95
CA THR A 33 5.38 -3.58 5.37
C THR A 33 5.67 -2.56 6.45
N SER A 34 6.95 -2.22 6.61
CA SER A 34 7.38 -1.10 7.45
C SER A 34 7.44 0.20 6.64
N GLY A 35 7.39 1.34 7.33
CA GLY A 35 7.59 2.63 6.69
C GLY A 35 6.68 3.72 7.23
N VAL A 36 6.56 4.79 6.44
CA VAL A 36 5.84 6.01 6.81
C VAL A 36 4.33 5.78 6.69
N ILE A 37 3.63 6.15 7.76
CA ILE A 37 2.17 6.24 7.80
C ILE A 37 1.76 7.64 8.28
N VAL A 38 0.69 8.17 7.70
CA VAL A 38 0.13 9.48 8.04
C VAL A 38 -1.25 9.25 8.63
N VAL A 39 -1.52 9.88 9.78
CA VAL A 39 -2.81 9.82 10.47
C VAL A 39 -3.30 11.25 10.63
N ALA A 40 -4.57 11.49 10.28
CA ALA A 40 -5.19 12.78 10.53
C ALA A 40 -5.60 12.85 12.00
N LEU A 41 -5.25 13.92 12.72
CA LEU A 41 -5.65 14.09 14.13
C LEU A 41 -6.97 14.85 14.29
N ILE A 42 -7.37 15.59 13.26
CA ILE A 42 -8.60 16.40 13.23
C ILE A 42 -9.37 16.16 11.92
N ARG A 43 -10.68 16.43 11.95
CA ARG A 43 -11.59 16.18 10.82
C ARG A 43 -11.25 16.96 9.55
N SER A 44 -10.77 18.20 9.66
CA SER A 44 -10.36 18.99 8.51
C SER A 44 -9.15 18.37 7.80
N ALA A 45 -8.16 17.92 8.57
CA ALA A 45 -6.99 17.21 8.06
C ALA A 45 -7.36 15.86 7.43
N GLU A 46 -8.30 15.12 8.02
CA GLU A 46 -8.79 13.86 7.44
C GLU A 46 -9.36 14.08 6.04
N ARG A 47 -10.25 15.07 5.89
CA ARG A 47 -10.88 15.39 4.62
C ARG A 47 -9.83 15.77 3.57
N GLU A 48 -8.91 16.66 3.92
CA GLU A 48 -7.90 17.13 2.99
C GLU A 48 -6.92 16.02 2.61
N LEU A 49 -6.40 15.25 3.56
CA LEU A 49 -5.49 14.16 3.27
C LEU A 49 -6.16 13.07 2.42
N LYS A 50 -7.41 12.69 2.73
CA LYS A 50 -8.15 11.73 1.88
C LYS A 50 -8.32 12.25 0.46
N ARG A 51 -8.59 13.55 0.29
CA ARG A 51 -8.65 14.20 -1.03
C ARG A 51 -7.30 14.09 -1.75
N GLN A 52 -6.18 14.45 -1.11
CA GLN A 52 -4.83 14.33 -1.69
C GLN A 52 -4.48 12.90 -2.10
N PHE A 53 -4.88 11.89 -1.32
CA PHE A 53 -4.70 10.48 -1.69
C PHE A 53 -5.59 10.06 -2.87
N HIS A 54 -6.85 10.52 -2.90
CA HIS A 54 -7.80 10.25 -3.97
C HIS A 54 -7.35 10.88 -5.30
N ASP A 55 -6.98 12.16 -5.26
CA ASP A 55 -6.54 12.98 -6.40
C ASP A 55 -5.09 12.69 -6.80
N ARG A 56 -4.40 11.79 -6.08
CA ARG A 56 -3.02 11.35 -6.33
C ARG A 56 -1.98 12.48 -6.27
N GLU A 57 -2.23 13.47 -5.43
CA GLU A 57 -1.27 14.55 -5.12
C GLU A 57 -0.10 14.04 -4.26
N THR A 58 -0.25 12.87 -3.66
CA THR A 58 0.80 12.23 -2.85
C THR A 58 1.81 11.45 -3.70
N SER A 59 3.10 11.72 -3.46
CA SER A 59 4.20 10.90 -3.99
C SER A 59 4.64 9.86 -2.96
N LYS A 60 4.73 8.60 -3.35
CA LYS A 60 5.14 7.49 -2.49
C LYS A 60 6.39 6.82 -3.04
N THR A 61 7.34 6.49 -2.16
CA THR A 61 8.55 5.75 -2.52
C THR A 61 8.76 4.63 -1.52
N TYR A 62 8.97 3.43 -2.03
CA TYR A 62 9.29 2.24 -1.24
C TYR A 62 10.63 1.67 -1.67
N PHE A 63 11.26 0.93 -0.77
CA PHE A 63 12.47 0.17 -1.05
C PHE A 63 12.22 -1.29 -0.73
N ALA A 64 12.55 -2.17 -1.65
CA ALA A 64 12.37 -3.60 -1.50
C ALA A 64 13.59 -4.36 -2.00
N ARG A 65 13.93 -5.44 -1.30
CA ARG A 65 14.90 -6.42 -1.77
C ARG A 65 14.13 -7.61 -2.35
N VAL A 66 14.28 -7.83 -3.66
CA VAL A 66 13.60 -8.91 -4.38
C VAL A 66 14.55 -10.05 -4.68
N ALA A 67 14.04 -11.27 -4.80
CA ALA A 67 14.84 -12.44 -5.15
C ALA A 67 15.27 -12.40 -6.63
N GLY A 68 16.48 -12.88 -6.91
CA GLY A 68 17.04 -12.93 -8.26
C GLY A 68 17.57 -11.58 -8.74
N HIS A 69 17.67 -11.45 -10.07
CA HIS A 69 18.24 -10.29 -10.75
C HIS A 69 17.22 -9.71 -11.73
N ILE A 70 16.88 -8.43 -11.54
CA ILE A 70 16.07 -7.70 -12.52
C ILE A 70 16.96 -7.35 -13.72
N LYS A 71 16.46 -7.64 -14.94
CA LYS A 71 17.24 -7.48 -16.19
C LYS A 71 17.48 -6.01 -16.58
N HIS A 72 16.51 -5.15 -16.32
CA HIS A 72 16.55 -3.74 -16.69
C HIS A 72 16.69 -2.87 -15.44
N ASP A 73 17.49 -1.82 -15.52
CA ASP A 73 17.73 -0.94 -14.38
C ASP A 73 16.51 -0.09 -14.02
N THR A 74 15.61 0.16 -14.97
CA THR A 74 14.35 0.86 -14.76
C THR A 74 13.23 0.19 -15.54
N GLY A 75 12.00 0.43 -15.12
CA GLY A 75 10.83 0.01 -15.87
C GLY A 75 9.53 0.27 -15.14
N SER A 76 8.46 -0.27 -15.72
CA SER A 76 7.11 -0.16 -15.20
C SER A 76 6.47 -1.54 -15.11
N ILE A 77 5.72 -1.77 -14.05
CA ILE A 77 4.85 -2.93 -13.87
C ILE A 77 3.43 -2.41 -13.98
N ASP A 78 2.79 -2.67 -15.13
CA ASP A 78 1.43 -2.25 -15.45
C ASP A 78 0.56 -3.49 -15.61
N TYR A 79 0.02 -3.95 -14.49
CA TYR A 79 -0.86 -5.12 -14.46
C TYR A 79 -2.10 -4.78 -13.65
N PRO A 80 -3.31 -5.01 -14.20
CA PRO A 80 -4.55 -4.78 -13.46
C PRO A 80 -4.69 -5.79 -12.32
N LEU A 81 -5.09 -5.31 -11.14
CA LEU A 81 -5.14 -6.10 -9.90
C LEU A 81 -6.55 -6.19 -9.32
N ILE A 82 -6.87 -7.34 -8.71
CA ILE A 82 -8.11 -7.57 -7.96
C ILE A 82 -7.87 -8.43 -6.71
N CYS A 83 -8.78 -8.35 -5.74
CA CYS A 83 -8.79 -9.25 -4.58
C CYS A 83 -9.04 -10.69 -5.06
N ASP A 84 -8.23 -11.62 -4.57
CA ASP A 84 -8.47 -13.04 -4.73
C ASP A 84 -9.42 -13.52 -3.62
N TRP A 85 -10.73 -13.34 -3.85
CA TRP A 85 -11.78 -13.56 -2.85
C TRP A 85 -11.72 -14.91 -2.09
N PRO A 86 -11.47 -16.05 -2.76
CA PRO A 86 -11.29 -17.34 -2.09
C PRO A 86 -10.08 -17.38 -1.14
N ASN A 87 -9.02 -16.62 -1.44
CA ASN A 87 -7.76 -16.62 -0.70
C ASN A 87 -7.47 -15.29 0.01
N ARG A 88 -8.52 -14.52 0.32
CA ARG A 88 -8.39 -13.22 1.00
C ARG A 88 -7.51 -13.33 2.26
N PRO A 89 -6.58 -12.38 2.50
CA PRO A 89 -6.46 -11.07 1.85
C PRO A 89 -5.58 -11.02 0.58
N LYS A 90 -5.23 -12.16 -0.04
CA LYS A 90 -4.36 -12.17 -1.25
C LYS A 90 -4.98 -11.40 -2.42
N GLN A 91 -4.11 -10.87 -3.28
CA GLN A 91 -4.45 -10.16 -4.51
C GLN A 91 -3.91 -10.96 -5.71
N LYS A 92 -4.50 -10.76 -6.89
CA LYS A 92 -4.06 -11.40 -8.14
C LYS A 92 -4.14 -10.44 -9.32
N VAL A 93 -3.42 -10.77 -10.39
CA VAL A 93 -3.57 -10.12 -11.71
C VAL A 93 -4.83 -10.65 -12.38
N ASP A 94 -5.65 -9.75 -12.91
CA ASP A 94 -6.85 -10.10 -13.68
C ASP A 94 -7.09 -9.07 -14.77
N HIS A 95 -6.94 -9.48 -16.03
CA HIS A 95 -7.05 -8.57 -17.18
C HIS A 95 -8.50 -8.24 -17.58
N LEU A 96 -9.49 -9.00 -17.09
CA LEU A 96 -10.90 -8.80 -17.45
C LEU A 96 -11.58 -7.84 -16.48
N VAL A 97 -11.36 -8.02 -15.18
CA VAL A 97 -12.07 -7.28 -14.12
C VAL A 97 -11.14 -6.61 -13.12
N GLY A 98 -9.83 -6.73 -13.30
CA GLY A 98 -8.85 -6.06 -12.45
C GLY A 98 -8.89 -4.54 -12.60
N LYS A 99 -8.62 -3.85 -11.50
CA LYS A 99 -8.50 -2.40 -11.51
C LYS A 99 -7.11 -2.02 -12.02
N PRO A 100 -6.99 -0.99 -12.87
CA PRO A 100 -5.71 -0.48 -13.32
C PRO A 100 -4.73 -0.22 -12.15
N SER A 101 -3.48 -0.64 -12.30
CA SER A 101 -2.42 -0.50 -11.30
C SER A 101 -1.06 -0.37 -11.99
N LEU A 102 -0.29 0.64 -11.59
CA LEU A 102 1.00 1.00 -12.19
C LEU A 102 2.03 1.30 -11.11
N THR A 103 3.17 0.62 -11.20
CA THR A 103 4.32 0.86 -10.34
C THR A 103 5.57 1.00 -11.18
N HIS A 104 6.27 2.13 -11.02
CA HIS A 104 7.59 2.30 -11.60
C HIS A 104 8.65 1.70 -10.66
N TYR A 105 9.68 1.12 -11.23
CA TYR A 105 10.80 0.59 -10.47
C TYR A 105 12.14 1.12 -11.00
N GLN A 106 13.11 1.18 -10.08
CA GLN A 106 14.50 1.47 -10.38
C GLN A 106 15.38 0.55 -9.53
N VAL A 107 16.25 -0.21 -10.18
CA VAL A 107 17.30 -1.01 -9.55
C VAL A 107 18.33 -0.07 -8.93
N LEU A 108 18.64 -0.30 -7.65
CA LEU A 108 19.64 0.47 -6.92
C LEU A 108 20.94 -0.30 -6.72
N SER A 109 20.84 -1.61 -6.50
CA SER A 109 22.00 -2.49 -6.43
C SER A 109 21.60 -3.95 -6.63
N SER A 110 22.54 -4.74 -7.12
CA SER A 110 22.40 -6.20 -7.26
C SER A 110 23.39 -6.90 -6.34
N ALA A 111 22.89 -7.91 -5.61
CA ALA A 111 23.69 -8.81 -4.79
C ALA A 111 23.67 -10.21 -5.41
N LYS A 112 24.35 -11.18 -4.77
CA LYS A 112 24.52 -12.54 -5.32
C LYS A 112 23.20 -13.25 -5.69
N ARG A 113 22.12 -13.02 -4.95
CA ARG A 113 20.81 -13.69 -5.14
C ARG A 113 19.60 -12.74 -5.01
N SER A 114 19.83 -11.43 -5.08
CA SER A 114 18.76 -10.46 -4.86
C SER A 114 19.07 -9.10 -5.49
N THR A 115 18.04 -8.33 -5.80
CA THR A 115 18.15 -6.94 -6.25
C THR A 115 17.46 -6.01 -5.25
N LEU A 116 18.13 -4.92 -4.88
CA LEU A 116 17.51 -3.81 -4.15
C LEU A 116 16.88 -2.84 -5.16
N VAL A 117 15.62 -2.49 -4.93
CA VAL A 117 14.78 -1.77 -5.88
C VAL A 117 14.06 -0.62 -5.18
N LYS A 118 14.07 0.55 -5.78
CA LYS A 118 13.16 1.66 -5.47
C LYS A 118 11.86 1.46 -6.26
N LEU A 119 10.73 1.55 -5.57
CA LEU A 119 9.40 1.38 -6.13
C LEU A 119 8.59 2.66 -5.94
N THR A 120 7.97 3.14 -7.02
CA THR A 120 7.16 4.37 -7.03
C THR A 120 5.77 4.02 -7.57
N PRO A 121 4.80 3.69 -6.69
CA PRO A 121 3.45 3.37 -7.13
C PRO A 121 2.72 4.67 -7.53
N SER A 122 2.44 4.81 -8.82
CA SER A 122 1.73 5.96 -9.39
C SER A 122 0.22 5.70 -9.47
N LEU A 123 -0.19 4.44 -9.62
CA LEU A 123 -1.58 4.02 -9.61
C LEU A 123 -1.72 2.78 -8.72
N VAL A 124 -2.49 2.93 -7.63
CA VAL A 124 -2.78 1.82 -6.72
C VAL A 124 -4.23 1.42 -6.93
N ALA A 125 -4.46 0.14 -7.23
CA ALA A 125 -5.80 -0.41 -7.24
C ALA A 125 -6.43 -0.23 -5.84
N HIS A 126 -7.38 0.69 -5.71
CA HIS A 126 -8.22 0.80 -4.52
C HIS A 126 -9.18 -0.39 -4.50
N ILE A 127 -8.71 -1.50 -3.95
CA ILE A 127 -9.48 -2.73 -3.83
C ILE A 127 -10.21 -2.65 -2.49
N ASN A 128 -11.46 -2.18 -2.57
CA ASN A 128 -12.34 -2.16 -1.42
C ASN A 128 -12.57 -3.61 -0.99
N TYR A 129 -12.10 -3.97 0.20
CA TYR A 129 -12.68 -5.09 0.93
C TYR A 129 -14.08 -4.63 1.30
N ALA A 130 -15.09 -4.94 0.47
CA ALA A 130 -16.47 -4.75 0.87
C ALA A 130 -16.65 -5.48 2.21
N TYR A 131 -17.00 -4.72 3.24
CA TYR A 131 -17.40 -5.26 4.53
C TYR A 131 -18.85 -5.73 4.37
N THR A 132 -18.99 -6.97 3.92
CA THR A 132 -20.08 -7.85 4.36
C THR A 132 -19.53 -8.88 5.32
#